data_AF-A0A6J1NQ49-F1
#
_entry.id   AF-A0A6J1NQ49-F1
#
_cell.length_a   1.000
_cell.length_b   1.000
_cell.length_c   1.000
_cell.angle_alpha   90.00
_cell.angle_beta   90.00
_cell.angle_gamma   90.00
#
_symmetry.space_group_name_H-M   'P 1'
#
loop_
_entity.id
_entity.type
_entity.pdbx_description
1 polymer ?
#
loop_
_entity_poly.entity_id
_entity_poly.type
_entity_poly.pdbx_seq_one_letter_code
_entity_poly.pdbx_strand_id
1 'polypeptide(L)'
;MANTKSAKSLPRSFVSVQSIRSEKALPGKSLVSGRDDRHNFEKMLTMACERFQCTFTVNVVRETKQDYLKIFKQAILKSKRVSLLPAVNVEINAKQSPSTASSSSETSLTDRVPTIEVTTMCDNYNTLTEILLTKLKEVPRTLMKILSLIAPYYPNLARITISKCAINMYTIYELSKIIETSTITEICLDGSPVAGADYTLILDTTKISYISLCRCNIQDDACKLLAAKLHYKGFAQNLLLLNLSSNRITDEGAKHIGIALRSNRRLRYLNLTDNHITDCGAGQILDALIEFPLTCEEITSSRRGLLEYLKLRNDLYEKYLHQLHNTSFDDFSMVSRKSASPRRKKTSLTNLRNKAAKGRKGAKTADDYIKTKTEMLTAEVLGPFEDPFQHNSIKRIEGQVYSIGNMSLAYLNLAYNNLTYMSVKKLENVIKYQSNYKTKSGLINVVIEGNNLPISCPEFTTLDKILAMKSVKK
;
A
#
# COMPACT_ATOMS: atom_id res chain seq x y z
N MET A 1 62.33 15.16 -19.74
CA MET A 1 62.19 16.32 -18.82
C MET A 1 60.76 16.31 -18.29
N ALA A 2 60.54 15.68 -17.13
CA ALA A 2 60.44 16.33 -15.82
C ALA A 2 59.06 17.02 -15.64
N ASN A 3 58.02 16.33 -15.13
CA ASN A 3 57.69 16.08 -13.71
C ASN A 3 57.12 17.33 -12.99
N THR A 4 55.83 17.31 -12.59
CA THR A 4 55.36 17.45 -11.18
C THR A 4 53.84 17.69 -11.03
N LYS A 5 53.21 16.74 -10.33
CA LYS A 5 52.15 16.84 -9.29
C LYS A 5 51.25 18.09 -9.21
N SER A 6 49.92 17.86 -9.24
CA SER A 6 49.02 18.35 -8.18
C SER A 6 47.70 17.56 -8.17
N ALA A 7 47.52 16.76 -7.12
CA ALA A 7 46.27 16.13 -6.75
C ALA A 7 45.37 17.18 -6.06
N LYS A 8 44.09 17.23 -6.43
CA LYS A 8 43.06 17.90 -5.63
C LYS A 8 42.04 16.88 -5.14
N SER A 9 41.87 16.94 -3.83
CA SER A 9 41.29 15.98 -2.91
C SER A 9 39.77 16.08 -2.82
N LEU A 10 39.16 14.92 -2.61
CA LEU A 10 37.82 14.72 -2.06
C LEU A 10 37.70 15.37 -0.68
N PRO A 11 36.56 15.99 -0.31
CA PRO A 11 36.29 16.32 1.06
C PRO A 11 35.24 15.38 1.68
N ARG A 12 35.45 15.12 2.99
CA ARG A 12 34.49 14.73 4.04
C ARG A 12 34.44 13.25 4.44
N SER A 13 35.54 12.90 5.11
CA SER A 13 35.60 12.27 6.45
C SER A 13 34.28 11.89 7.15
N PHE A 14 34.21 10.61 7.49
CA PHE A 14 33.57 10.05 8.67
C PHE A 14 33.80 10.92 9.92
N VAL A 15 32.73 11.26 10.63
CA VAL A 15 32.79 11.57 12.06
C VAL A 15 31.73 10.73 12.75
N SER A 16 32.23 9.90 13.67
CA SER A 16 31.51 8.97 14.51
C SER A 16 30.58 9.68 15.49
N VAL A 17 29.44 9.06 15.71
CA VAL A 17 28.46 9.38 16.74
C VAL A 17 29.06 9.00 18.10
N GLN A 18 29.72 9.93 18.78
CA GLN A 18 30.01 9.86 20.21
C GLN A 18 30.49 11.25 20.68
N SER A 19 29.64 11.96 21.44
CA SER A 19 30.00 12.98 22.44
C SER A 19 28.95 14.10 22.46
N ILE A 20 27.88 13.89 23.23
CA ILE A 20 27.30 14.96 24.07
C ILE A 20 26.96 14.32 25.41
N ARG A 21 27.99 14.11 26.22
CA ARG A 21 27.91 13.91 27.67
C ARG A 21 28.70 15.05 28.30
N SER A 22 28.02 16.11 28.70
CA SER A 22 28.47 17.01 29.76
C SER A 22 27.48 18.16 29.92
N GLU A 23 26.54 18.04 30.85
CA GLU A 23 26.07 19.20 31.59
C GLU A 23 26.01 18.87 33.08
N LYS A 24 26.60 19.79 33.84
CA LYS A 24 27.00 19.70 35.24
C LYS A 24 25.79 19.59 36.17
N ALA A 25 25.97 18.78 37.20
CA ALA A 25 25.11 18.71 38.36
C ALA A 25 25.12 20.02 39.17
N LEU A 26 23.94 20.45 39.61
CA LEU A 26 23.71 21.27 40.80
C LEU A 26 22.60 20.58 41.64
N PRO A 27 22.69 20.60 42.98
CA PRO A 27 22.00 19.62 43.81
C PRO A 27 20.62 20.10 44.29
N GLY A 28 19.71 19.15 44.47
CA GLY A 28 18.60 19.26 45.43
C GLY A 28 17.24 19.64 44.85
N LYS A 29 16.47 18.64 44.42
CA LYS A 29 15.12 18.36 44.92
C LYS A 29 14.66 16.97 44.46
N SER A 30 13.89 16.35 45.33
CA SER A 30 13.73 14.91 45.50
C SER A 30 13.28 14.14 44.26
N LEU A 31 13.92 12.98 44.09
CA LEU A 31 13.48 11.86 43.28
C LEU A 31 12.00 11.53 43.55
N VAL A 32 11.15 11.73 42.54
CA VAL A 32 9.95 10.93 42.34
C VAL A 32 10.24 10.03 41.15
N SER A 33 10.09 8.73 41.36
CA SER A 33 10.41 7.63 40.46
C SER A 33 9.83 7.82 39.04
N GLY A 34 10.66 8.23 38.08
CA GLY A 34 10.30 8.28 36.67
C GLY A 34 10.25 6.87 36.08
N ARG A 35 9.05 6.32 35.90
CA ARG A 35 8.83 5.30 34.86
C ARG A 35 9.13 5.96 33.52
N ASP A 36 9.79 5.25 32.60
CA ASP A 36 10.22 5.75 31.29
C ASP A 36 9.02 6.28 30.46
N ASP A 37 8.70 7.57 30.63
CA ASP A 37 7.52 8.26 30.08
C ASP A 37 7.51 8.35 28.55
N ARG A 38 8.61 7.94 27.89
CA ARG A 38 8.76 7.88 26.42
C ARG A 38 7.80 6.92 25.72
N HIS A 39 7.12 6.05 26.47
CA HIS A 39 6.16 5.09 25.91
C HIS A 39 4.71 5.60 25.94
N ASN A 40 4.44 6.77 26.53
CA ASN A 40 3.09 7.31 26.63
C ASN A 40 2.81 8.36 25.54
N PHE A 41 2.08 7.95 24.49
CA PHE A 41 1.76 8.79 23.34
C PHE A 41 1.03 10.08 23.71
N GLU A 42 0.07 10.00 24.63
CA GLU A 42 -0.72 11.15 25.07
C GLU A 42 0.16 12.24 25.68
N LYS A 43 1.02 11.86 26.62
CA LYS A 43 1.96 12.79 27.26
C LYS A 43 2.92 13.37 26.23
N MET A 44 3.51 12.54 25.37
CA MET A 44 4.46 13.00 24.34
C MET A 44 3.83 13.98 23.37
N LEU A 45 2.62 13.70 22.89
CA LEU A 45 1.90 14.57 21.96
C LEU A 45 1.54 15.91 22.63
N THR A 46 1.03 15.87 23.86
CA THR A 46 0.65 17.07 24.61
C THR A 46 1.85 17.96 24.89
N MET A 47 2.94 17.38 25.42
CA MET A 47 4.19 18.10 25.68
C MET A 47 4.81 18.68 24.40
N ALA A 48 4.76 17.95 23.29
CA ALA A 48 5.24 18.46 22.01
C ALA A 48 4.39 19.64 21.53
N CYS A 49 3.06 19.57 21.65
CA CYS A 49 2.17 20.67 21.25
C CYS A 49 2.44 21.96 22.06
N GLU A 50 2.69 21.83 23.37
CA GLU A 50 3.09 22.94 24.23
C GLU A 50 4.44 23.53 23.81
N ARG A 51 5.44 22.67 23.56
CA ARG A 51 6.80 23.11 23.21
C ARG A 51 6.87 23.78 21.83
N PHE A 52 6.01 23.37 20.90
CA PHE A 52 5.85 24.00 19.59
C PHE A 52 4.93 25.23 19.61
N GLN A 53 4.44 25.65 20.80
CA GLN A 53 3.57 26.81 20.98
C GLN A 53 2.34 26.78 20.04
N CYS A 54 1.68 25.62 19.99
CA CYS A 54 0.52 25.42 19.11
C CYS A 54 -0.62 26.39 19.47
N THR A 55 -1.32 26.88 18.45
CA THR A 55 -2.52 27.72 18.61
C THR A 55 -3.77 26.94 19.04
N PHE A 56 -3.60 25.66 19.40
CA PHE A 56 -4.65 24.73 19.77
C PHE A 56 -4.16 23.86 20.93
N THR A 57 -5.12 23.32 21.69
CA THR A 57 -4.87 22.29 22.70
C THR A 57 -5.18 20.91 22.11
N VAL A 58 -4.56 19.86 22.63
CA VAL A 58 -4.82 18.48 22.18
C VAL A 58 -5.42 17.68 23.32
N ASN A 59 -6.50 16.97 23.04
CA ASN A 59 -7.07 15.96 23.91
C ASN A 59 -6.89 14.59 23.27
N VAL A 60 -6.24 13.66 23.95
CA VAL A 60 -5.99 12.32 23.42
C VAL A 60 -6.99 11.34 24.01
N VAL A 61 -7.87 10.80 23.15
CA VAL A 61 -8.83 9.78 23.54
C VAL A 61 -8.27 8.41 23.18
N ARG A 62 -8.30 7.44 24.09
CA ARG A 62 -7.84 6.07 23.83
C ARG A 62 -9.03 5.13 23.70
N GLU A 63 -9.10 4.39 22.60
CA GLU A 63 -10.09 3.30 22.44
C GLU A 63 -9.40 1.96 22.13
N THR A 64 -10.10 0.86 22.43
CA THR A 64 -9.61 -0.48 22.14
C THR A 64 -10.23 -1.05 20.87
N LYS A 65 -9.47 -1.85 20.13
CA LYS A 65 -9.88 -2.42 18.83
C LYS A 65 -11.20 -3.23 18.87
N GLN A 66 -11.59 -3.73 20.05
CA GLN A 66 -12.85 -4.48 20.25
C GLN A 66 -14.10 -3.60 20.16
N ASP A 67 -14.01 -2.35 20.60
CA ASP A 67 -15.13 -1.41 20.56
C ASP A 67 -15.36 -0.91 19.13
N TYR A 68 -14.28 -0.75 18.36
CA TYR A 68 -14.34 -0.40 16.95
C TYR A 68 -15.00 -1.51 16.10
N LEU A 69 -14.69 -2.80 16.32
CA LEU A 69 -15.36 -3.89 15.60
C LEU A 69 -16.86 -3.97 15.89
N LYS A 70 -17.31 -3.59 17.09
CA LYS A 70 -18.74 -3.48 17.43
C LYS A 70 -19.39 -2.30 16.72
N ILE A 71 -18.76 -1.12 16.72
CA ILE A 71 -19.24 0.08 16.05
C ILE A 71 -19.26 -0.10 14.52
N PHE A 72 -18.21 -0.73 13.96
CA PHE A 72 -18.09 -1.03 12.53
C PHE A 72 -19.13 -2.07 12.08
N LYS A 73 -19.36 -3.14 12.86
CA LYS A 73 -20.47 -4.09 12.61
C LYS A 73 -21.83 -3.40 12.70
N GLN A 74 -22.04 -2.50 13.66
CA GLN A 74 -23.29 -1.74 13.79
C GLN A 74 -23.50 -0.73 12.66
N ALA A 75 -22.44 -0.10 12.14
CA ALA A 75 -22.51 0.80 11.00
C ALA A 75 -22.86 0.06 9.69
N ILE A 76 -22.29 -1.14 9.49
CA ILE A 76 -22.66 -2.05 8.39
C ILE A 76 -24.11 -2.54 8.52
N LEU A 77 -24.58 -2.83 9.75
CA LEU A 77 -25.98 -3.21 10.00
C LEU A 77 -26.97 -2.06 9.78
N LYS A 78 -26.55 -0.82 10.04
CA LYS A 78 -27.36 0.38 9.78
C LYS A 78 -27.44 0.71 8.28
N SER A 79 -26.38 0.49 7.49
CA SER A 79 -26.47 0.64 6.03
C SER A 79 -27.35 -0.44 5.37
N LYS A 80 -27.46 -1.63 5.97
CA LYS A 80 -28.42 -2.67 5.56
C LYS A 80 -29.88 -2.35 5.89
N ARG A 81 -30.16 -1.39 6.79
CA ARG A 81 -31.52 -1.05 7.24
C ARG A 81 -32.16 0.16 6.56
N VAL A 82 -31.48 0.82 5.61
CA VAL A 82 -32.15 1.78 4.69
C VAL A 82 -32.64 1.00 3.47
N SER A 83 -33.51 0.04 3.74
CA SER A 83 -34.40 -0.57 2.77
C SER A 83 -35.72 -0.73 3.50
N LEU A 84 -36.82 -0.36 2.83
CA LEU A 84 -38.21 -0.29 3.31
C LEU A 84 -38.61 1.10 3.87
N LEU A 85 -39.07 1.98 2.98
CA LEU A 85 -40.41 2.57 3.09
C LEU A 85 -41.02 2.74 1.68
N PRO A 86 -42.36 2.67 1.55
CA PRO A 86 -43.07 2.40 0.30
C PRO A 86 -43.46 3.67 -0.47
N ALA A 87 -43.79 3.48 -1.74
CA ALA A 87 -44.36 4.48 -2.62
C ALA A 87 -45.66 5.08 -2.05
N VAL A 88 -45.75 6.41 -1.98
CA VAL A 88 -47.01 7.15 -1.91
C VAL A 88 -46.88 8.42 -2.76
N ASN A 89 -48.00 8.71 -3.43
CA ASN A 89 -48.21 9.61 -4.55
C ASN A 89 -47.83 11.08 -4.36
N VAL A 90 -47.57 11.71 -5.51
CA VAL A 90 -47.57 13.15 -5.76
C VAL A 90 -48.90 13.77 -5.31
N GLU A 91 -48.82 14.83 -4.52
CA GLU A 91 -49.80 15.93 -4.56
C GLU A 91 -49.09 17.26 -4.31
N ILE A 92 -49.27 18.16 -5.27
CA ILE A 92 -48.82 19.55 -5.26
C ILE A 92 -49.83 20.33 -4.43
N ASN A 93 -49.41 21.01 -3.35
CA ASN A 93 -50.13 22.20 -2.92
C ASN A 93 -49.28 23.21 -2.15
N ALA A 94 -49.62 24.47 -2.37
CA ALA A 94 -48.86 25.66 -2.04
C ALA A 94 -49.17 26.23 -0.64
N LYS A 95 -48.23 27.07 -0.17
CA LYS A 95 -48.34 28.08 0.91
C LYS A 95 -48.56 27.57 2.34
N GLN A 96 -47.59 27.81 3.22
CA GLN A 96 -47.63 28.85 4.28
C GLN A 96 -46.43 28.70 5.23
N SER A 97 -45.74 29.80 5.44
CA SER A 97 -44.74 30.02 6.48
C SER A 97 -45.36 30.13 7.87
N PRO A 98 -44.65 29.72 8.93
CA PRO A 98 -44.72 30.41 10.20
C PRO A 98 -43.32 30.89 10.63
N SER A 99 -43.24 32.21 10.80
CA SER A 99 -42.22 32.92 11.55
C SER A 99 -42.32 32.59 13.04
N THR A 100 -41.22 32.15 13.64
CA THR A 100 -41.00 32.29 15.09
C THR A 100 -39.60 32.85 15.30
N ALA A 101 -39.57 34.09 15.76
CA ALA A 101 -38.39 34.77 16.23
C ALA A 101 -37.78 34.01 17.42
N SER A 102 -36.51 33.64 17.31
CA SER A 102 -35.68 33.32 18.46
C SER A 102 -34.63 34.41 18.59
N SER A 103 -34.82 35.22 19.62
CA SER A 103 -33.93 36.26 20.11
C SER A 103 -32.46 35.82 20.12
N SER A 104 -31.64 36.60 19.43
CA SER A 104 -30.19 36.63 19.55
C SER A 104 -29.79 37.07 20.95
N SER A 105 -29.41 36.11 21.79
CA SER A 105 -28.57 36.38 22.95
C SER A 105 -27.12 36.22 22.53
N GLU A 106 -26.52 37.34 22.11
CA GLU A 106 -25.07 37.49 22.00
C GLU A 106 -24.44 37.32 23.39
N THR A 107 -23.97 36.12 23.69
CA THR A 107 -23.07 35.88 24.82
C THR A 107 -21.62 35.92 24.33
N SER A 108 -20.98 37.06 24.61
CA SER A 108 -19.55 37.27 24.89
C SER A 108 -18.55 36.22 24.38
N LEU A 109 -17.78 36.61 23.37
CA LEU A 109 -16.55 35.96 22.91
C LEU A 109 -15.50 35.91 24.03
N THR A 110 -15.40 34.77 24.71
CA THR A 110 -14.13 34.35 25.32
C THR A 110 -13.35 33.63 24.25
N ASP A 111 -12.14 34.11 23.91
CA ASP A 111 -11.14 33.41 23.09
C ASP A 111 -10.84 32.03 23.68
N ARG A 112 -11.65 31.02 23.33
CA ARG A 112 -11.38 29.64 23.69
C ARG A 112 -10.40 29.09 22.66
N VAL A 113 -9.17 28.81 23.12
CA VAL A 113 -8.17 28.09 22.33
C VAL A 113 -8.81 26.80 21.80
N PRO A 114 -8.83 26.56 20.47
CA PRO A 114 -9.48 25.40 19.89
C PRO A 114 -8.87 24.10 20.44
N THR A 115 -9.70 23.15 20.84
CA THR A 115 -9.26 21.82 21.30
C THR A 115 -9.43 20.81 20.18
N ILE A 116 -8.35 20.09 19.87
CA ILE A 116 -8.33 19.03 18.86
C ILE A 116 -8.34 17.69 19.55
N GLU A 117 -9.34 16.88 19.22
CA GLU A 117 -9.41 15.50 19.67
C GLU A 117 -8.57 14.61 18.75
N VAL A 118 -7.64 13.87 19.35
CA VAL A 118 -6.82 12.87 18.68
C VAL A 118 -7.15 11.51 19.29
N THR A 119 -7.81 10.66 18.53
CA THR A 119 -8.16 9.32 19.00
C THR A 119 -7.01 8.36 18.71
N THR A 120 -6.69 7.47 19.65
CA THR A 120 -5.63 6.48 19.54
C THR A 120 -6.20 5.08 19.73
N MET A 121 -5.98 4.18 18.79
CA MET A 121 -6.38 2.78 18.93
C MET A 121 -5.24 1.95 19.46
N CYS A 122 -5.54 1.19 20.51
CA CYS A 122 -4.62 0.20 21.05
C CYS A 122 -5.06 -1.24 20.75
N ASP A 123 -4.08 -2.13 20.58
CA ASP A 123 -4.32 -3.57 20.53
C ASP A 123 -4.64 -4.15 21.92
N ASN A 124 -4.84 -5.47 21.99
CA ASN A 124 -5.14 -6.17 23.23
C ASN A 124 -4.00 -6.10 24.26
N TYR A 125 -2.80 -5.68 23.86
CA TYR A 125 -1.63 -5.50 24.71
C TYR A 125 -1.39 -4.02 25.06
N ASN A 126 -2.38 -3.15 24.80
CA ASN A 126 -2.31 -1.71 25.04
C ASN A 126 -1.19 -1.01 24.24
N THR A 127 -0.77 -1.57 23.11
CA THR A 127 0.21 -0.95 22.21
C THR A 127 -0.51 -0.12 21.16
N LEU A 128 0.02 1.08 20.87
CA LEU A 128 -0.55 1.99 19.88
C LEU A 128 -0.44 1.38 18.48
N THR A 129 -1.56 1.27 17.78
CA THR A 129 -1.64 0.69 16.43
C THR A 129 -2.17 1.65 15.38
N GLU A 130 -3.01 2.60 15.78
CA GLU A 130 -3.63 3.56 14.88
C GLU A 130 -3.83 4.93 15.53
N ILE A 131 -3.64 5.99 14.74
CA ILE A 131 -3.96 7.37 15.11
C ILE A 131 -5.13 7.84 14.24
N LEU A 132 -6.18 8.36 14.88
CA LEU A 132 -7.41 8.86 14.27
C LEU A 132 -7.54 10.37 14.48
N LEU A 133 -7.76 11.09 13.39
CA LEU A 133 -8.20 12.47 13.36
C LEU A 133 -9.55 12.50 12.67
N THR A 134 -10.61 12.92 13.36
CA THR A 134 -11.97 12.90 12.77
C THR A 134 -12.70 14.21 12.92
N LYS A 135 -13.48 14.58 11.90
CA LYS A 135 -14.40 15.74 11.90
C LYS A 135 -13.72 17.08 12.23
N LEU A 136 -12.46 17.24 11.87
CA LEU A 136 -11.73 18.49 12.09
C LEU A 136 -12.06 19.51 10.99
N LYS A 137 -12.35 20.75 11.38
CA LYS A 137 -12.60 21.85 10.42
C LYS A 137 -11.41 22.04 9.48
N GLU A 138 -10.20 21.95 10.00
CA GLU A 138 -8.94 21.91 9.25
C GLU A 138 -7.92 21.14 10.08
N VAL A 139 -7.12 20.29 9.44
CA VAL A 139 -6.01 19.59 10.11
C VAL A 139 -4.81 20.54 10.20
N PRO A 140 -4.40 20.98 11.40
CA PRO A 140 -3.28 21.92 11.50
C PRO A 140 -1.99 21.27 11.02
N ARG A 141 -1.26 21.98 10.17
CA ARG A 141 0.04 21.50 9.69
C ARG A 141 1.03 21.24 10.83
N THR A 142 1.01 22.08 11.88
CA THR A 142 1.87 21.91 13.06
C THR A 142 1.59 20.59 13.77
N LEU A 143 0.34 20.16 13.87
CA LEU A 143 -0.01 18.84 14.42
C LEU A 143 0.60 17.71 13.59
N MET A 144 0.48 17.78 12.26
CA MET A 144 1.07 16.77 11.36
C MET A 144 2.59 16.72 11.45
N LYS A 145 3.26 17.87 11.61
CA LYS A 145 4.72 17.92 11.85
C LYS A 145 5.10 17.29 13.20
N ILE A 146 4.31 17.51 14.23
CA ILE A 146 4.56 16.88 15.54
C ILE A 146 4.37 15.36 15.42
N LEU A 147 3.31 14.90 14.73
CA LEU A 147 3.09 13.48 14.48
C LEU A 147 4.23 12.85 13.67
N SER A 148 4.84 13.56 12.72
CA SER A 148 6.01 13.05 11.97
C SER A 148 7.26 12.88 12.82
N LEU A 149 7.41 13.67 13.88
CA LEU A 149 8.50 13.51 14.86
C LEU A 149 8.22 12.38 15.84
N ILE A 150 6.96 12.14 16.20
CA ILE A 150 6.56 11.19 17.23
C ILE A 150 6.37 9.77 16.67
N ALA A 151 5.79 9.63 15.47
CA ALA A 151 5.45 8.34 14.87
C ALA A 151 6.60 7.30 14.82
N PRO A 152 7.86 7.67 14.56
CA PRO A 152 8.98 6.72 14.51
C PRO A 152 9.25 5.98 15.83
N TYR A 153 8.83 6.53 16.97
CA TYR A 153 9.02 5.92 18.29
C TYR A 153 8.01 4.79 18.58
N TYR A 154 7.01 4.58 17.71
CA TYR A 154 5.94 3.59 17.89
C TYR A 154 6.05 2.48 16.85
N PRO A 155 6.77 1.37 17.14
CA PRO A 155 7.04 0.33 16.14
C PRO A 155 5.77 -0.40 15.65
N ASN A 156 4.72 -0.45 16.48
CA ASN A 156 3.46 -1.12 16.14
C ASN A 156 2.43 -0.20 15.46
N LEU A 157 2.76 1.08 15.25
CA LEU A 157 1.86 2.03 14.60
C LEU A 157 1.76 1.72 13.10
N ALA A 158 0.68 1.04 12.72
CA ALA A 158 0.49 0.55 11.36
C ALA A 158 -0.42 1.46 10.51
N ARG A 159 -1.31 2.22 11.16
CA ARG A 159 -2.38 2.95 10.47
C ARG A 159 -2.50 4.41 10.91
N ILE A 160 -2.77 5.29 9.95
CA ILE A 160 -3.29 6.65 10.22
C ILE A 160 -4.61 6.83 9.49
N THR A 161 -5.62 7.35 10.21
CA THR A 161 -6.92 7.69 9.67
C THR A 161 -7.22 9.16 9.88
N ILE A 162 -7.47 9.88 8.80
CA ILE A 162 -7.94 11.28 8.79
C ILE A 162 -9.30 11.30 8.08
N SER A 163 -10.39 11.29 8.86
CA SER A 163 -11.74 11.12 8.30
C SER A 163 -12.63 12.35 8.50
N LYS A 164 -13.32 12.76 7.43
CA LYS A 164 -14.24 13.91 7.43
C LYS A 164 -13.55 15.20 7.88
N CYS A 165 -12.29 15.39 7.48
CA CYS A 165 -11.52 16.58 7.83
C CYS A 165 -11.22 17.40 6.57
N ALA A 166 -11.14 18.73 6.69
CA ALA A 166 -10.55 19.51 5.61
C ALA A 166 -9.02 19.32 5.63
N ILE A 167 -8.50 18.78 4.52
CA ILE A 167 -7.07 18.58 4.33
C ILE A 167 -6.60 19.30 3.08
N ASN A 168 -5.32 19.66 3.06
CA ASN A 168 -4.70 20.34 1.93
C ASN A 168 -3.43 19.59 1.52
N MET A 169 -2.76 20.08 0.47
CA MET A 169 -1.55 19.43 -0.05
C MET A 169 -0.41 19.40 0.98
N TYR A 170 -0.37 20.33 1.95
CA TYR A 170 0.60 20.27 3.04
C TYR A 170 0.34 19.08 3.96
N THR A 171 -0.92 18.73 4.22
CA THR A 171 -1.27 17.52 4.99
C THR A 171 -0.75 16.27 4.27
N ILE A 172 -0.96 16.18 2.95
CA ILE A 172 -0.45 15.06 2.13
C ILE A 172 1.08 14.98 2.15
N TYR A 173 1.75 16.13 2.07
CA TYR A 173 3.21 16.20 2.14
C TYR A 173 3.77 15.81 3.52
N GLU A 174 3.15 16.23 4.63
CA GLU A 174 3.61 15.78 5.94
C GLU A 174 3.27 14.29 6.17
N LEU A 175 2.16 13.78 5.61
CA LEU A 175 1.88 12.33 5.58
C LEU A 175 2.97 11.54 4.86
N SER A 176 3.45 12.01 3.69
CA SER A 176 4.52 11.29 2.97
C SER A 176 5.78 11.14 3.84
N LYS A 177 6.15 12.18 4.59
CA LYS A 177 7.26 12.12 5.56
C LYS A 177 7.00 11.15 6.72
N ILE A 178 5.78 11.15 7.26
CA ILE A 178 5.40 10.21 8.31
C ILE A 178 5.60 8.78 7.81
N ILE A 179 5.17 8.47 6.58
CA ILE A 179 5.33 7.13 5.99
C ILE A 179 6.81 6.75 5.85
N GLU A 180 7.66 7.66 5.38
CA GLU A 180 9.10 7.41 5.22
C GLU A 180 9.80 7.14 6.55
N THR A 181 9.41 7.84 7.62
CA THR A 181 10.08 7.79 8.92
C THR A 181 9.52 6.74 9.89
N SER A 182 8.34 6.17 9.61
CA SER A 182 7.64 5.25 10.52
C SER A 182 7.39 3.86 9.94
N THR A 183 6.65 3.03 10.69
CA THR A 183 6.20 1.67 10.32
C THR A 183 4.79 1.65 9.71
N ILE A 184 4.20 2.82 9.42
CA ILE A 184 2.85 2.93 8.88
C ILE A 184 2.78 2.31 7.47
N THR A 185 1.80 1.44 7.29
CA THR A 185 1.51 0.75 6.03
C THR A 185 0.08 0.98 5.53
N GLU A 186 -0.79 1.54 6.38
CA GLU A 186 -2.21 1.75 6.09
C GLU A 186 -2.62 3.21 6.26
N ILE A 187 -3.28 3.76 5.24
CA ILE A 187 -3.78 5.15 5.25
C ILE A 187 -5.27 5.17 4.92
N CYS A 188 -6.03 5.92 5.70
CA CYS A 188 -7.43 6.19 5.46
C CYS A 188 -7.68 7.70 5.46
N LEU A 189 -8.13 8.26 4.33
CA LEU A 189 -8.47 9.69 4.19
C LEU A 189 -9.96 9.90 3.95
N ASP A 190 -10.81 8.97 4.41
CA ASP A 190 -12.21 8.90 4.03
C ASP A 190 -13.00 10.18 4.38
N GLY A 191 -13.61 10.81 3.39
CA GLY A 191 -14.35 12.06 3.53
C GLY A 191 -13.47 13.29 3.67
N SER A 192 -12.18 13.19 3.34
CA SER A 192 -11.21 14.28 3.45
C SER A 192 -10.64 14.63 2.05
N PRO A 193 -11.41 15.37 1.22
CA PRO A 193 -10.98 15.72 -0.13
C PRO A 193 -9.81 16.73 -0.09
N VAL A 194 -8.86 16.56 -1.01
CA VAL A 194 -7.77 17.53 -1.27
C VAL A 194 -8.12 18.32 -2.54
N ALA A 195 -7.77 19.60 -2.58
CA ALA A 195 -7.89 20.40 -3.80
C ALA A 195 -7.12 19.74 -4.96
N GLY A 196 -7.79 19.53 -6.10
CA GLY A 196 -7.23 18.80 -7.25
C GLY A 196 -7.14 17.27 -7.10
N ALA A 197 -7.56 16.72 -5.95
CA ALA A 197 -7.57 15.27 -5.67
C ALA A 197 -6.23 14.56 -5.97
N ASP A 198 -5.12 15.25 -5.76
CA ASP A 198 -3.77 14.70 -5.94
C ASP A 198 -3.30 13.97 -4.67
N TYR A 199 -3.26 12.65 -4.75
CA TYR A 199 -2.78 11.75 -3.70
C TYR A 199 -1.49 11.03 -4.11
N THR A 200 -0.79 11.52 -5.13
CA THR A 200 0.37 10.82 -5.70
C THR A 200 1.54 10.71 -4.72
N LEU A 201 1.76 11.72 -3.87
CA LEU A 201 2.85 11.75 -2.88
C LEU A 201 2.76 10.61 -1.85
N ILE A 202 1.55 10.21 -1.43
CA ILE A 202 1.40 9.08 -0.48
C ILE A 202 1.58 7.71 -1.15
N LEU A 203 1.62 7.68 -2.48
CA LEU A 203 1.89 6.49 -3.29
C LEU A 203 3.36 6.41 -3.76
N ASP A 204 4.16 7.45 -3.55
CA ASP A 204 5.59 7.49 -3.86
C ASP A 204 6.43 6.77 -2.79
N THR A 205 5.99 5.57 -2.43
CA THR A 205 6.58 4.75 -1.38
C THR A 205 6.25 3.28 -1.60
N THR A 206 7.19 2.41 -1.22
CA THR A 206 7.01 0.96 -1.26
C THR A 206 6.41 0.40 0.03
N LYS A 207 6.19 1.21 1.08
CA LYS A 207 5.71 0.70 2.37
C LYS A 207 4.20 0.48 2.43
N ILE A 208 3.44 1.25 1.67
CA ILE A 208 1.98 1.28 1.80
C ILE A 208 1.34 0.04 1.16
N SER A 209 0.47 -0.60 1.93
CA SER A 209 -0.30 -1.78 1.53
C SER A 209 -1.80 -1.55 1.47
N TYR A 210 -2.30 -0.53 2.18
CA TYR A 210 -3.73 -0.19 2.24
C TYR A 210 -3.93 1.32 2.07
N ILE A 211 -4.78 1.71 1.13
CA ILE A 211 -5.26 3.09 0.98
C ILE A 211 -6.78 3.11 0.86
N SER A 212 -7.40 3.98 1.65
CA SER A 212 -8.80 4.34 1.51
C SER A 212 -8.97 5.84 1.24
N LEU A 213 -9.63 6.15 0.13
CA LEU A 213 -9.98 7.50 -0.33
C LEU A 213 -11.49 7.58 -0.60
N CYS A 214 -12.30 6.98 0.28
CA CYS A 214 -13.74 6.99 0.13
C CYS A 214 -14.27 8.43 0.31
N ARG A 215 -15.20 8.89 -0.51
CA ARG A 215 -15.76 10.27 -0.40
C ARG A 215 -14.71 11.39 -0.46
N CYS A 216 -13.68 11.21 -1.27
CA CYS A 216 -12.59 12.18 -1.46
C CYS A 216 -12.78 13.09 -2.69
N ASN A 217 -13.97 13.07 -3.31
CA ASN A 217 -14.28 13.82 -4.54
C ASN A 217 -13.31 13.47 -5.69
N ILE A 218 -12.92 12.20 -5.79
CA ILE A 218 -12.06 11.69 -6.87
C ILE A 218 -12.87 11.63 -8.16
N GLN A 219 -12.31 12.21 -9.22
CA GLN A 219 -12.83 12.21 -10.58
C GLN A 219 -11.82 11.53 -11.53
N ASP A 220 -12.12 11.50 -12.82
CA ASP A 220 -11.34 10.75 -13.82
C ASP A 220 -9.87 11.21 -13.94
N ASP A 221 -9.60 12.52 -13.82
CA ASP A 221 -8.24 13.07 -13.83
C ASP A 221 -7.40 12.56 -12.65
N ALA A 222 -8.00 12.47 -11.46
CA ALA A 222 -7.35 11.90 -10.30
C ALA A 222 -7.13 10.39 -10.46
N CYS A 223 -8.07 9.66 -11.09
CA CYS A 223 -7.86 8.26 -11.46
C CYS A 223 -6.69 8.07 -12.42
N LYS A 224 -6.47 8.98 -13.37
CA LYS A 224 -5.29 8.97 -14.26
C LYS A 224 -3.99 9.10 -13.48
N LEU A 225 -3.92 10.02 -12.52
CA LEU A 225 -2.75 10.21 -11.65
C LEU A 225 -2.48 8.97 -10.78
N LEU A 226 -3.53 8.42 -10.15
CA LEU A 226 -3.44 7.21 -9.35
C LEU A 226 -3.00 6.01 -10.21
N ALA A 227 -3.60 5.83 -11.39
CA ALA A 227 -3.28 4.75 -12.33
C ALA A 227 -1.81 4.77 -12.76
N ALA A 228 -1.24 5.96 -13.00
CA ALA A 228 0.18 6.10 -13.32
C ALA A 228 1.09 5.58 -12.19
N LYS A 229 0.73 5.79 -10.92
CA LYS A 229 1.48 5.28 -9.77
C LYS A 229 1.26 3.79 -9.51
N LEU A 230 0.10 3.25 -9.89
CA LEU A 230 -0.23 1.83 -9.79
C LEU A 230 0.45 0.95 -10.85
N HIS A 231 1.07 1.53 -11.86
CA HIS A 231 1.83 0.79 -12.86
C HIS A 231 2.91 -0.10 -12.19
N TYR A 232 3.23 -1.28 -12.74
CA TYR A 232 4.13 -2.24 -12.06
C TYR A 232 5.54 -1.72 -11.74
N LYS A 233 6.01 -0.74 -12.53
CA LYS A 233 7.29 -0.03 -12.31
C LYS A 233 7.18 1.14 -11.33
N GLY A 234 5.98 1.48 -10.87
CA GLY A 234 5.73 2.53 -9.90
C GLY A 234 6.26 2.17 -8.52
N PHE A 235 6.21 3.13 -7.59
CA PHE A 235 6.64 2.91 -6.20
C PHE A 235 5.60 2.15 -5.37
N ALA A 236 4.32 2.23 -5.73
CA ALA A 236 3.19 1.59 -5.04
C ALA A 236 3.11 0.07 -5.29
N GLN A 237 4.24 -0.62 -5.34
CA GLN A 237 4.32 -2.04 -5.65
C GLN A 237 3.68 -2.88 -4.55
N ASN A 238 3.69 -2.45 -3.30
CA ASN A 238 3.14 -3.23 -2.18
C ASN A 238 1.67 -2.92 -1.88
N LEU A 239 1.01 -2.06 -2.68
CA LEU A 239 -0.40 -1.75 -2.48
C LEU A 239 -1.26 -2.98 -2.79
N LEU A 240 -1.94 -3.51 -1.78
CA LEU A 240 -2.82 -4.66 -1.85
C LEU A 240 -4.28 -4.25 -1.90
N LEU A 241 -4.65 -3.16 -1.22
CA LEU A 241 -6.02 -2.69 -1.08
C LEU A 241 -6.14 -1.22 -1.46
N LEU A 242 -7.03 -0.96 -2.42
CA LEU A 242 -7.41 0.39 -2.83
C LEU A 242 -8.93 0.56 -2.75
N ASN A 243 -9.37 1.49 -1.89
CA ASN A 243 -10.77 1.84 -1.75
C ASN A 243 -11.04 3.24 -2.31
N LEU A 244 -11.83 3.30 -3.38
CA LEU A 244 -12.26 4.50 -4.11
C LEU A 244 -13.79 4.65 -4.10
N SER A 245 -14.47 4.09 -3.08
CA SER A 245 -15.93 4.14 -2.99
C SER A 245 -16.51 5.54 -2.77
N SER A 246 -17.77 5.75 -3.16
CA SER A 246 -18.50 7.01 -3.00
C SER A 246 -17.74 8.21 -3.57
N ASN A 247 -17.24 8.08 -4.80
CA ASN A 247 -16.55 9.14 -5.52
C ASN A 247 -17.32 9.48 -6.81
N ARG A 248 -16.73 10.25 -7.72
CA ARG A 248 -17.35 10.71 -8.97
C ARG A 248 -16.63 10.12 -10.19
N ILE A 249 -16.22 8.86 -10.09
CA ILE A 249 -15.48 8.16 -11.14
C ILE A 249 -16.47 7.74 -12.24
N THR A 250 -16.16 8.07 -13.49
CA THR A 250 -16.94 7.66 -14.66
C THR A 250 -16.21 6.55 -15.44
N ASP A 251 -16.67 6.26 -16.65
CA ASP A 251 -16.04 5.28 -17.53
C ASP A 251 -14.59 5.63 -17.90
N GLU A 252 -14.25 6.93 -18.03
CA GLU A 252 -12.87 7.33 -18.34
C GLU A 252 -11.92 7.10 -17.15
N GLY A 253 -12.36 7.36 -15.92
CA GLY A 253 -11.57 7.01 -14.73
C GLY A 253 -11.42 5.49 -14.57
N ALA A 254 -12.49 4.73 -14.81
CA ALA A 254 -12.46 3.27 -14.80
C ALA A 254 -11.51 2.69 -15.86
N LYS A 255 -11.46 3.29 -17.05
CA LYS A 255 -10.49 2.96 -18.12
C LYS A 255 -9.04 3.16 -17.67
N HIS A 256 -8.72 4.27 -17.00
CA HIS A 256 -7.38 4.48 -16.44
C HIS A 256 -7.01 3.39 -15.42
N ILE A 257 -7.94 3.01 -14.56
CA ILE A 257 -7.73 1.90 -13.61
C ILE A 257 -7.53 0.57 -14.35
N GLY A 258 -8.34 0.28 -15.38
CA GLY A 258 -8.19 -0.90 -16.23
C GLY A 258 -6.81 -0.98 -16.89
N ILE A 259 -6.31 0.14 -17.44
CA ILE A 259 -4.96 0.24 -18.02
C ILE A 259 -3.89 -0.07 -16.96
N ALA A 260 -4.00 0.47 -15.74
CA ALA A 260 -3.05 0.16 -14.67
C ALA A 260 -3.09 -1.32 -14.27
N LEU A 261 -4.28 -1.92 -14.22
CA LEU A 261 -4.46 -3.35 -13.92
C LEU A 261 -3.84 -4.27 -14.98
N ARG A 262 -3.64 -3.81 -16.22
CA ARG A 262 -2.96 -4.61 -17.26
C ARG A 262 -1.55 -5.01 -16.84
N SER A 263 -0.84 -4.17 -16.07
CA SER A 263 0.53 -4.46 -15.63
C SER A 263 0.65 -4.67 -14.12
N ASN A 264 -0.21 -4.07 -13.29
CA ASN A 264 -0.17 -4.30 -11.84
C ASN A 264 -0.54 -5.76 -11.51
N ARG A 265 0.32 -6.47 -10.76
CA ARG A 265 0.10 -7.85 -10.30
C ARG A 265 0.06 -7.99 -8.77
N ARG A 266 -0.02 -6.87 -8.06
CA ARG A 266 0.05 -6.80 -6.59
C ARG A 266 -1.29 -6.47 -5.96
N LEU A 267 -2.06 -5.56 -6.57
CA LEU A 267 -3.39 -5.18 -6.08
C LEU A 267 -4.30 -6.41 -6.01
N ARG A 268 -4.90 -6.62 -4.84
CA ARG A 268 -5.80 -7.76 -4.52
C ARG A 268 -7.23 -7.31 -4.33
N TYR A 269 -7.44 -6.12 -3.81
CA TYR A 269 -8.75 -5.59 -3.48
C TYR A 269 -8.92 -4.20 -4.09
N LEU A 270 -9.95 -4.07 -4.92
CA LEU A 270 -10.37 -2.81 -5.52
C LEU A 270 -11.85 -2.57 -5.21
N ASN A 271 -12.14 -1.45 -4.56
CA ASN A 271 -13.51 -1.05 -4.27
C ASN A 271 -13.85 0.26 -5.00
N LEU A 272 -14.85 0.20 -5.87
CA LEU A 272 -15.40 1.27 -6.69
C LEU A 272 -16.91 1.44 -6.45
N THR A 273 -17.41 0.99 -5.29
CA THR A 273 -18.83 1.14 -4.91
C THR A 273 -19.28 2.60 -5.02
N ASP A 274 -20.52 2.86 -5.43
CA ASP A 274 -21.11 4.21 -5.36
C ASP A 274 -20.31 5.22 -6.20
N ASN A 275 -20.20 4.93 -7.50
CA ASN A 275 -19.58 5.78 -8.52
C ASN A 275 -20.51 5.85 -9.75
N HIS A 276 -20.07 6.50 -10.83
CA HIS A 276 -20.84 6.69 -12.06
C HIS A 276 -20.33 5.81 -13.21
N ILE A 277 -19.89 4.58 -12.90
CA ILE A 277 -19.34 3.64 -13.89
C ILE A 277 -20.48 2.91 -14.61
N THR A 278 -20.44 2.88 -15.92
CA THR A 278 -21.37 2.11 -16.77
C THR A 278 -20.76 0.78 -17.23
N ASP A 279 -21.47 0.03 -18.05
CA ASP A 279 -20.95 -1.19 -18.68
C ASP A 279 -19.66 -0.95 -19.48
N CYS A 280 -19.49 0.25 -20.04
CA CYS A 280 -18.30 0.63 -20.79
C CYS A 280 -17.07 0.66 -19.88
N GLY A 281 -17.11 1.40 -18.77
CA GLY A 281 -16.01 1.50 -17.81
C GLY A 281 -15.74 0.21 -17.06
N ALA A 282 -16.80 -0.49 -16.63
CA ALA A 282 -16.66 -1.83 -16.05
C ALA A 282 -16.00 -2.80 -17.04
N GLY A 283 -16.37 -2.70 -18.32
CA GLY A 283 -15.76 -3.45 -19.40
C GLY A 283 -14.24 -3.26 -19.48
N GLN A 284 -13.74 -2.03 -19.35
CA GLN A 284 -12.30 -1.73 -19.38
C GLN A 284 -11.54 -2.39 -18.23
N ILE A 285 -12.13 -2.41 -17.03
CA ILE A 285 -11.55 -3.10 -15.87
C ILE A 285 -11.54 -4.61 -16.12
N LEU A 286 -12.65 -5.18 -16.58
CA LEU A 286 -12.81 -6.62 -16.80
C LEU A 286 -11.92 -7.14 -17.94
N ASP A 287 -11.70 -6.36 -19.00
CA ASP A 287 -10.81 -6.71 -20.12
C ASP A 287 -9.36 -6.89 -19.67
N ALA A 288 -8.92 -6.16 -18.63
CA ALA A 288 -7.60 -6.34 -18.04
C ALA A 288 -7.48 -7.67 -17.25
N LEU A 289 -8.58 -8.33 -16.92
CA LEU A 289 -8.60 -9.55 -16.10
C LEU A 289 -8.65 -10.85 -16.91
N ILE A 290 -8.74 -10.75 -18.24
CA ILE A 290 -8.74 -11.86 -19.20
C ILE A 290 -7.64 -11.69 -20.24
N GLU A 291 -7.60 -12.58 -21.23
CA GLU A 291 -6.66 -12.46 -22.34
C GLU A 291 -6.82 -11.13 -23.09
N PHE A 292 -5.72 -10.42 -23.28
CA PHE A 292 -5.70 -9.16 -24.03
C PHE A 292 -4.43 -9.03 -24.88
N PRO A 293 -4.50 -8.38 -26.06
CA PRO A 293 -3.32 -8.13 -26.86
C PRO A 293 -2.39 -7.13 -26.16
N LEU A 294 -1.10 -7.41 -26.16
CA LEU A 294 -0.08 -6.48 -25.67
C LEU A 294 0.15 -5.36 -26.68
N THR A 295 0.32 -4.15 -26.18
CA THR A 295 0.70 -3.01 -27.00
C THR A 295 2.20 -3.08 -27.35
N CYS A 296 2.60 -2.42 -28.43
CA CYS A 296 4.02 -2.27 -28.77
C CYS A 296 4.82 -1.62 -27.64
N GLU A 297 4.21 -0.68 -26.91
CA GLU A 297 4.82 -0.02 -25.75
C GLU A 297 5.07 -0.99 -24.60
N GLU A 298 4.09 -1.83 -24.25
CA GLU A 298 4.23 -2.87 -23.21
C GLU A 298 5.34 -3.87 -23.57
N ILE A 299 5.36 -4.34 -24.83
CA ILE A 299 6.39 -5.27 -25.32
C ILE A 299 7.78 -4.62 -25.26
N THR A 300 7.90 -3.39 -25.73
CA THR A 300 9.17 -2.67 -25.76
C THR A 300 9.66 -2.34 -24.35
N SER A 301 8.76 -1.95 -23.45
CA SER A 301 9.06 -1.67 -22.04
C SER A 301 9.51 -2.91 -21.27
N SER A 302 8.89 -4.07 -21.54
CA SER A 302 9.28 -5.36 -20.96
C SER A 302 10.65 -5.81 -21.48
N ARG A 303 10.89 -5.73 -22.81
CA ARG A 303 12.20 -6.04 -23.42
C ARG A 303 13.32 -5.13 -22.88
N ARG A 304 13.04 -3.84 -22.72
CA ARG A 304 13.98 -2.87 -22.13
C ARG A 304 14.34 -3.26 -20.69
N GLY A 305 13.33 -3.55 -19.87
CA GLY A 305 13.54 -3.98 -18.48
C GLY A 305 14.35 -5.27 -18.38
N LEU A 306 14.12 -6.24 -19.26
CA LEU A 306 14.91 -7.46 -19.32
C LEU A 306 16.37 -7.17 -19.69
N LEU A 307 16.62 -6.31 -20.68
CA LEU A 307 17.97 -5.93 -21.07
C LEU A 307 18.72 -5.23 -19.94
N GLU A 308 18.06 -4.30 -19.25
CA GLU A 308 18.62 -3.61 -18.07
C GLU A 308 18.95 -4.60 -16.94
N TYR A 309 18.05 -5.53 -16.65
CA TYR A 309 18.28 -6.60 -15.67
C TYR A 309 19.49 -7.46 -16.05
N LEU A 310 19.60 -7.89 -17.31
CA LEU A 310 20.71 -8.72 -17.78
C LEU A 310 22.05 -7.98 -17.74
N LYS A 311 22.07 -6.68 -18.07
CA LYS A 311 23.27 -5.83 -17.94
C LYS A 311 23.72 -5.75 -16.49
N LEU A 312 22.81 -5.39 -15.58
CA LEU A 312 23.10 -5.29 -14.15
C LEU A 312 23.57 -6.64 -13.57
N ARG A 313 22.94 -7.74 -14.00
CA ARG A 313 23.35 -9.09 -13.64
C ARG A 313 24.77 -9.40 -14.08
N ASN A 314 25.12 -9.08 -15.33
CA ASN A 314 26.47 -9.31 -15.84
C ASN A 314 27.52 -8.45 -15.10
N ASP A 315 27.23 -7.17 -14.86
CA ASP A 315 28.16 -6.28 -14.14
C ASP A 315 28.43 -6.78 -12.71
N LEU A 316 27.39 -7.22 -11.99
CA LEU A 316 27.52 -7.82 -10.66
C LEU A 316 28.27 -9.15 -10.71
N TYR A 317 27.97 -9.98 -11.70
CA TYR A 317 28.63 -11.25 -11.91
C TYR A 317 30.14 -11.07 -12.10
N GLU A 318 30.57 -10.18 -13.00
CA GLU A 318 31.98 -9.87 -13.23
C GLU A 318 32.66 -9.34 -11.96
N LYS A 319 31.98 -8.46 -11.21
CA LYS A 319 32.49 -7.95 -9.94
C LYS A 319 32.74 -9.07 -8.92
N TYR A 320 31.80 -10.00 -8.78
CA TYR A 320 31.96 -11.14 -7.86
C TYR A 320 32.99 -12.16 -8.36
N LEU A 321 33.07 -12.36 -9.68
CA LEU A 321 34.08 -13.22 -10.30
C LEU A 321 35.49 -12.72 -10.00
N HIS A 322 35.74 -11.42 -10.22
CA HIS A 322 37.01 -10.78 -9.89
C HIS A 322 37.35 -10.87 -8.39
N GLN A 323 36.37 -10.66 -7.51
CA GLN A 323 36.59 -10.78 -6.07
C GLN A 323 37.00 -12.19 -5.65
N LEU A 324 36.36 -13.23 -6.22
CA LEU A 324 36.66 -14.62 -5.90
C LEU A 324 37.96 -15.14 -6.54
N HIS A 325 38.38 -14.60 -7.69
CA HIS A 325 39.70 -14.87 -8.26
C HIS A 325 40.84 -14.18 -7.51
N ASN A 326 40.59 -12.99 -6.93
CA ASN A 326 41.60 -12.23 -6.20
C ASN A 326 41.72 -12.61 -4.71
N THR A 327 40.79 -13.42 -4.18
CA THR A 327 40.93 -13.98 -2.82
C THR A 327 41.76 -15.28 -2.90
N SER A 328 42.98 -15.25 -2.35
CA SER A 328 43.82 -16.44 -2.20
C SER A 328 43.08 -17.58 -1.48
N PHE A 329 43.30 -18.82 -1.94
CA PHE A 329 42.72 -20.05 -1.38
C PHE A 329 43.09 -20.33 0.10
N ASP A 330 43.97 -19.53 0.72
CA ASP A 330 44.51 -19.80 2.07
C ASP A 330 43.74 -19.17 3.24
N ASP A 331 42.79 -18.25 3.03
CA ASP A 331 42.24 -17.42 4.12
C ASP A 331 40.88 -17.87 4.71
N PHE A 332 40.28 -18.95 4.20
CA PHE A 332 38.95 -19.41 4.66
C PHE A 332 38.96 -20.37 5.86
N SER A 333 40.12 -20.65 6.48
CA SER A 333 40.20 -21.48 7.68
C SER A 333 39.75 -20.77 8.98
N MET A 334 39.49 -19.46 8.95
CA MET A 334 39.18 -18.68 10.17
C MET A 334 37.72 -18.22 10.35
N VAL A 335 36.81 -18.41 9.39
CA VAL A 335 35.41 -17.96 9.56
C VAL A 335 34.47 -19.06 10.11
N SER A 336 34.90 -20.34 10.14
CA SER A 336 34.07 -21.45 10.62
C SER A 336 34.11 -21.69 12.15
N ARG A 337 34.75 -20.83 12.96
CA ARG A 337 34.90 -21.06 14.42
C ARG A 337 34.09 -20.17 15.35
N LYS A 338 33.20 -19.31 14.86
CA LYS A 338 32.28 -18.53 15.72
C LYS A 338 30.82 -18.73 15.33
N SER A 339 30.27 -19.89 15.65
CA SER A 339 28.89 -20.06 16.13
C SER A 339 28.63 -21.51 16.50
N ALA A 340 28.58 -21.79 17.80
CA ALA A 340 28.15 -23.07 18.34
C ALA A 340 26.61 -23.07 18.51
N SER A 341 25.91 -23.84 17.66
CA SER A 341 24.69 -24.65 17.92
C SER A 341 23.36 -23.96 18.31
N PRO A 342 22.14 -24.56 18.07
CA PRO A 342 21.87 -26.00 17.95
C PRO A 342 20.98 -26.48 16.76
N ARG A 343 21.32 -27.69 16.29
CA ARG A 343 20.54 -28.71 15.56
C ARG A 343 19.16 -28.32 14.97
N ARG A 344 19.07 -28.24 13.62
CA ARG A 344 18.13 -29.07 12.82
C ARG A 344 18.39 -29.03 11.31
N LYS A 345 18.29 -30.24 10.72
CA LYS A 345 18.32 -30.69 9.31
C LYS A 345 19.57 -30.35 8.47
N LYS A 346 20.42 -31.37 8.32
CA LYS A 346 21.54 -31.47 7.37
C LYS A 346 21.12 -30.99 5.97
N THR A 347 21.57 -29.82 5.57
CA THR A 347 21.51 -29.33 4.18
C THR A 347 22.76 -29.78 3.41
N SER A 348 22.60 -29.81 2.08
CA SER A 348 23.45 -30.37 1.01
C SER A 348 24.98 -30.15 1.09
N LEU A 349 25.45 -29.19 1.88
CA LEU A 349 26.86 -28.80 2.00
C LEU A 349 27.80 -29.91 2.49
N THR A 350 27.32 -30.85 3.33
CA THR A 350 28.15 -31.98 3.79
C THR A 350 28.30 -33.08 2.74
N ASN A 351 27.39 -33.14 1.76
CA ASN A 351 27.40 -34.17 0.73
C ASN A 351 28.33 -33.81 -0.45
N LEU A 352 28.58 -32.52 -0.75
CA LEU A 352 29.54 -32.15 -1.80
C LEU A 352 30.99 -32.25 -1.34
N ARG A 353 31.28 -31.92 -0.07
CA ARG A 353 32.65 -32.00 0.48
C ARG A 353 33.16 -33.45 0.55
N ASN A 354 32.28 -34.41 0.84
CA ASN A 354 32.65 -35.82 0.91
C ASN A 354 32.66 -36.54 -0.45
N LYS A 355 32.04 -35.97 -1.49
CA LYS A 355 32.10 -36.50 -2.86
C LYS A 355 33.38 -36.13 -3.61
N ALA A 356 34.04 -35.05 -3.22
CA ALA A 356 35.36 -34.66 -3.76
C ALA A 356 36.50 -35.58 -3.27
N ALA A 357 36.31 -36.32 -2.16
CA ALA A 357 37.36 -37.14 -1.55
C ALA A 357 37.37 -38.61 -1.98
N LYS A 358 36.33 -39.11 -2.68
CA LYS A 358 36.29 -40.50 -3.18
C LYS A 358 35.59 -40.59 -4.54
N GLY A 359 36.38 -40.73 -5.61
CA GLY A 359 35.90 -41.22 -6.90
C GLY A 359 36.31 -40.35 -8.10
N ARG A 360 37.34 -40.81 -8.82
CA ARG A 360 37.67 -40.37 -10.19
C ARG A 360 36.45 -40.56 -11.11
N LYS A 361 35.90 -39.45 -11.64
CA LYS A 361 35.33 -39.27 -13.00
C LYS A 361 34.80 -37.83 -13.15
N GLY A 362 35.48 -37.04 -13.98
CA GLY A 362 35.11 -35.67 -14.36
C GLY A 362 35.71 -34.59 -13.46
N ALA A 363 36.79 -33.94 -13.92
CA ALA A 363 37.33 -32.75 -13.27
C ALA A 363 36.33 -31.59 -13.39
N LYS A 364 35.51 -31.39 -12.36
CA LYS A 364 34.89 -30.07 -12.11
C LYS A 364 35.97 -29.21 -11.46
N THR A 365 36.53 -28.29 -12.23
CA THR A 365 37.71 -27.49 -11.89
C THR A 365 37.41 -26.48 -10.77
N ALA A 366 38.46 -25.92 -10.14
CA ALA A 366 38.30 -24.82 -9.18
C ALA A 366 37.55 -23.62 -9.80
N ASP A 367 37.74 -23.39 -11.10
CA ASP A 367 37.00 -22.41 -11.89
C ASP A 367 35.49 -22.71 -11.95
N ASP A 368 35.07 -23.97 -12.10
CA ASP A 368 33.64 -24.32 -12.06
C ASP A 368 33.01 -24.00 -10.70
N TYR A 369 33.77 -24.19 -9.62
CA TYR A 369 33.32 -23.82 -8.27
C TYR A 369 33.20 -22.31 -8.11
N ILE A 370 34.20 -21.55 -8.56
CA ILE A 370 34.18 -20.08 -8.54
C ILE A 370 32.98 -19.59 -9.35
N LYS A 371 32.81 -20.08 -10.58
CA LYS A 371 31.69 -19.75 -11.47
C LYS A 371 30.34 -20.00 -10.80
N THR A 372 30.13 -21.20 -10.27
CA THR A 372 28.88 -21.58 -9.59
C THR A 372 28.62 -20.67 -8.37
N LYS A 373 29.65 -20.38 -7.58
CA LYS A 373 29.54 -19.51 -6.41
C LYS A 373 29.22 -18.07 -6.81
N THR A 374 29.84 -17.54 -7.86
CA THR A 374 29.53 -16.22 -8.44
C THR A 374 28.08 -16.15 -8.91
N GLU A 375 27.59 -17.17 -9.62
CA GLU A 375 26.18 -17.24 -10.05
C GLU A 375 25.22 -17.20 -8.85
N MET A 376 25.53 -17.94 -7.78
CA MET A 376 24.73 -17.95 -6.56
C MET A 376 24.70 -16.57 -5.88
N LEU A 377 25.86 -15.93 -5.69
CA LEU A 377 25.95 -14.60 -5.07
C LEU A 377 25.22 -13.54 -5.90
N THR A 378 25.38 -13.59 -7.23
CA THR A 378 24.69 -12.68 -8.14
C THR A 378 23.18 -12.86 -8.09
N ALA A 379 22.70 -14.11 -8.07
CA ALA A 379 21.28 -14.42 -7.98
C ALA A 379 20.68 -14.06 -6.61
N GLU A 380 21.45 -14.21 -5.52
CA GLU A 380 21.02 -13.84 -4.17
C GLU A 380 20.82 -12.33 -4.01
N VAL A 381 21.70 -11.52 -4.61
CA VAL A 381 21.61 -10.06 -4.55
C VAL A 381 20.53 -9.51 -5.47
N LEU A 382 20.45 -9.99 -6.72
CA LEU A 382 19.59 -9.41 -7.74
C LEU A 382 18.17 -9.98 -7.74
N GLY A 383 17.98 -11.21 -7.25
CA GLY A 383 16.71 -11.92 -7.31
C GLY A 383 16.26 -12.28 -8.74
N PRO A 384 15.08 -12.90 -8.88
CA PRO A 384 14.50 -13.18 -10.19
C PRO A 384 14.06 -11.87 -10.86
N PHE A 385 14.18 -11.81 -12.18
CA PHE A 385 13.49 -10.76 -12.95
C PHE A 385 11.98 -10.94 -12.75
N GLU A 386 11.27 -9.88 -12.35
CA GLU A 386 9.81 -9.85 -12.24
C GLU A 386 9.26 -8.85 -13.26
N ASP A 387 8.41 -9.33 -14.18
CA ASP A 387 7.73 -8.51 -15.17
C ASP A 387 6.35 -9.12 -15.47
N PRO A 388 5.29 -8.32 -15.58
CA PRO A 388 3.92 -8.82 -15.76
C PRO A 388 3.69 -9.52 -17.11
N PHE A 389 4.61 -9.36 -18.06
CA PHE A 389 4.51 -9.86 -19.44
C PHE A 389 5.64 -10.84 -19.80
N GLN A 390 6.16 -11.58 -18.82
CA GLN A 390 7.12 -12.65 -19.05
C GLN A 390 6.54 -13.83 -19.84
N HIS A 391 7.44 -14.70 -20.34
CA HIS A 391 7.10 -15.90 -21.12
C HIS A 391 5.96 -16.75 -20.53
N ASN A 392 5.88 -16.90 -19.21
CA ASN A 392 4.82 -17.69 -18.55
C ASN A 392 3.46 -17.00 -18.48
N SER A 393 3.40 -15.68 -18.76
CA SER A 393 2.21 -14.84 -18.69
C SER A 393 1.78 -14.31 -20.05
N ILE A 394 2.39 -14.80 -21.14
CA ILE A 394 2.08 -14.39 -22.52
C ILE A 394 1.82 -15.58 -23.43
N LYS A 395 0.98 -15.37 -24.46
CA LYS A 395 0.74 -16.30 -25.56
C LYS A 395 1.06 -15.61 -26.88
N ARG A 396 1.49 -16.37 -27.88
CA ARG A 396 1.72 -15.87 -29.24
C ARG A 396 0.72 -16.55 -30.17
N ILE A 397 -0.14 -15.77 -30.80
CA ILE A 397 -1.18 -16.24 -31.72
C ILE A 397 -1.01 -15.40 -32.98
N GLU A 398 -0.74 -16.04 -34.11
CA GLU A 398 -0.64 -15.38 -35.43
C GLU A 398 0.34 -14.18 -35.45
N GLY A 399 1.45 -14.27 -34.73
CA GLY A 399 2.46 -13.21 -34.64
C GLY A 399 2.15 -12.08 -33.64
N GLN A 400 0.92 -11.98 -33.13
CA GLN A 400 0.54 -11.05 -32.07
C GLN A 400 0.80 -11.67 -30.68
N VAL A 401 1.28 -10.84 -29.74
CA VAL A 401 1.52 -11.25 -28.35
C VAL A 401 0.32 -10.86 -27.50
N TYR A 402 -0.19 -11.82 -26.72
CA TYR A 402 -1.28 -11.65 -25.79
C TYR A 402 -0.80 -11.87 -24.36
N SER A 403 -1.29 -11.07 -23.41
CA SER A 403 -1.21 -11.42 -21.99
C SER A 403 -2.31 -12.41 -21.65
N ILE A 404 -2.06 -13.31 -20.70
CA ILE A 404 -3.11 -14.16 -20.13
C ILE A 404 -4.09 -13.38 -19.22
N GLY A 405 -3.86 -12.09 -18.98
CA GLY A 405 -4.69 -11.26 -18.12
C GLY A 405 -4.20 -11.14 -16.69
N ASN A 406 -4.78 -10.21 -15.94
CA ASN A 406 -4.50 -10.01 -14.53
C ASN A 406 -5.18 -11.08 -13.68
N MET A 407 -4.36 -12.03 -13.20
CA MET A 407 -4.76 -13.09 -12.28
C MET A 407 -4.53 -12.73 -10.81
N SER A 408 -4.13 -11.49 -10.48
CA SER A 408 -3.82 -11.09 -9.10
C SER A 408 -5.01 -10.52 -8.34
N LEU A 409 -5.88 -9.76 -9.01
CA LEU A 409 -7.03 -9.12 -8.40
C LEU A 409 -8.02 -10.19 -7.90
N ALA A 410 -8.34 -10.16 -6.62
CA ALA A 410 -9.15 -11.17 -5.95
C ALA A 410 -10.54 -10.66 -5.53
N TYR A 411 -10.64 -9.37 -5.22
CA TYR A 411 -11.87 -8.72 -4.82
C TYR A 411 -12.11 -7.48 -5.69
N LEU A 412 -13.28 -7.41 -6.32
CA LEU A 412 -13.73 -6.27 -7.11
C LEU A 412 -15.13 -5.88 -6.67
N ASN A 413 -15.32 -4.65 -6.22
CA ASN A 413 -16.64 -4.15 -5.86
C ASN A 413 -17.04 -2.99 -6.78
N LEU A 414 -18.12 -3.21 -7.52
CA LEU A 414 -18.75 -2.28 -8.46
C LEU A 414 -20.23 -2.05 -8.07
N ALA A 415 -20.59 -2.29 -6.81
CA ALA A 415 -21.95 -2.06 -6.33
C ALA A 415 -22.37 -0.59 -6.47
N TYR A 416 -23.66 -0.32 -6.56
CA TYR A 416 -24.23 1.03 -6.64
C TYR A 416 -23.57 1.89 -7.74
N ASN A 417 -23.42 1.34 -8.93
CA ASN A 417 -22.96 2.05 -10.13
C ASN A 417 -24.11 2.08 -11.17
N ASN A 418 -23.78 2.36 -12.43
CA ASN A 418 -24.72 2.37 -13.54
C ASN A 418 -24.57 1.12 -14.45
N LEU A 419 -24.35 -0.04 -13.84
CA LEU A 419 -24.17 -1.30 -14.59
C LEU A 419 -25.52 -1.90 -15.01
N THR A 420 -25.49 -2.61 -16.15
CA THR A 420 -26.62 -3.41 -16.64
C THR A 420 -26.24 -4.88 -16.75
N TYR A 421 -27.14 -5.69 -17.30
CA TYR A 421 -26.90 -7.09 -17.64
C TYR A 421 -25.64 -7.30 -18.50
N MET A 422 -25.22 -6.32 -19.31
CA MET A 422 -24.01 -6.43 -20.13
C MET A 422 -22.75 -6.64 -19.30
N SER A 423 -22.62 -5.94 -18.17
CA SER A 423 -21.52 -6.16 -17.22
C SER A 423 -21.54 -7.55 -16.60
N VAL A 424 -22.74 -8.08 -16.29
CA VAL A 424 -22.91 -9.43 -15.71
C VAL A 424 -22.43 -10.50 -16.69
N LYS A 425 -22.84 -10.40 -17.96
CA LYS A 425 -22.39 -11.32 -19.01
C LYS A 425 -20.86 -11.28 -19.20
N LYS A 426 -20.28 -10.08 -19.19
CA LYS A 426 -18.82 -9.92 -19.30
C LYS A 426 -18.09 -10.48 -18.09
N LEU A 427 -18.61 -10.25 -16.90
CA LEU A 427 -18.06 -10.80 -15.66
C LEU A 427 -18.12 -12.33 -15.65
N GLU A 428 -19.21 -12.93 -16.12
CA GLU A 428 -19.34 -14.38 -16.24
C GLU A 428 -18.24 -14.97 -17.14
N ASN A 429 -17.98 -14.32 -18.28
CA ASN A 429 -16.90 -14.70 -19.19
C ASN A 429 -15.52 -14.63 -18.51
N VAL A 430 -15.25 -13.58 -17.74
CA VAL A 430 -14.00 -13.42 -16.99
C VAL A 430 -13.82 -14.55 -15.98
N ILE A 431 -14.85 -14.84 -15.20
CA ILE A 431 -14.76 -15.87 -14.15
C ILE A 431 -14.61 -17.27 -14.76
N LYS A 432 -15.34 -17.58 -15.84
CA LYS A 432 -15.16 -18.81 -16.63
C LYS A 432 -13.74 -18.93 -17.17
N TYR A 433 -13.23 -17.88 -17.82
CA TYR A 433 -11.87 -17.84 -18.34
C TYR A 433 -10.84 -18.14 -17.25
N GLN A 434 -10.93 -17.45 -16.11
CA GLN A 434 -9.99 -17.64 -15.00
C GLN A 434 -10.12 -19.01 -14.33
N SER A 435 -11.29 -19.65 -14.37
CA SER A 435 -11.50 -21.00 -13.83
C SER A 435 -10.78 -22.11 -14.62
N ASN A 436 -10.46 -21.86 -15.90
CA ASN A 436 -9.72 -22.79 -16.75
C ASN A 436 -8.22 -22.86 -16.38
N TYR A 437 -7.72 -21.91 -15.61
CA TYR A 437 -6.33 -21.89 -15.17
C TYR A 437 -6.17 -22.70 -13.88
N LYS A 438 -5.18 -23.61 -13.87
CA LYS A 438 -4.89 -24.48 -12.70
C LYS A 438 -4.51 -23.70 -11.44
N THR A 439 -4.00 -22.48 -11.61
CA THR A 439 -3.68 -21.56 -10.53
C THR A 439 -4.98 -21.06 -9.90
N LYS A 440 -5.19 -21.28 -8.60
CA LYS A 440 -6.37 -20.78 -7.82
C LYS A 440 -6.36 -19.25 -7.63
N SER A 441 -6.02 -18.51 -8.67
CA SER A 441 -5.81 -17.07 -8.69
C SER A 441 -6.90 -16.39 -9.52
N GLY A 442 -6.93 -15.06 -9.52
CA GLY A 442 -7.98 -14.24 -10.13
C GLY A 442 -9.11 -13.92 -9.16
N LEU A 443 -10.26 -13.50 -9.70
CA LEU A 443 -11.40 -13.04 -8.93
C LEU A 443 -11.98 -14.16 -8.07
N ILE A 444 -12.19 -13.85 -6.78
CA ILE A 444 -12.76 -14.71 -5.74
C ILE A 444 -14.06 -14.11 -5.21
N ASN A 445 -14.17 -12.80 -5.18
CA ASN A 445 -15.38 -12.13 -4.74
C ASN A 445 -15.64 -10.90 -5.61
N VAL A 446 -16.87 -10.76 -6.06
CA VAL A 446 -17.32 -9.65 -6.89
C VAL A 446 -18.66 -9.18 -6.37
N VAL A 447 -18.77 -7.88 -6.13
CA VAL A 447 -20.01 -7.27 -5.60
C VAL A 447 -20.55 -6.29 -6.63
N ILE A 448 -21.78 -6.52 -7.07
CA ILE A 448 -22.48 -5.75 -8.11
C ILE A 448 -23.91 -5.37 -7.69
N GLU A 449 -24.23 -5.49 -6.40
CA GLU A 449 -25.53 -5.12 -5.83
C GLU A 449 -25.83 -3.63 -6.05
N GLY A 450 -27.12 -3.26 -6.07
CA GLY A 450 -27.53 -1.85 -6.22
C GLY A 450 -27.34 -1.25 -7.62
N ASN A 451 -26.99 -2.07 -8.62
CA ASN A 451 -27.02 -1.70 -10.04
C ASN A 451 -28.38 -2.04 -10.68
N ASN A 452 -28.64 -1.54 -11.89
CA ASN A 452 -29.86 -1.84 -12.65
C ASN A 452 -29.77 -3.22 -13.32
N LEU A 453 -29.82 -4.26 -12.49
CA LEU A 453 -29.64 -5.66 -12.90
C LEU A 453 -30.98 -6.43 -12.87
N PRO A 454 -31.14 -7.44 -13.73
CA PRO A 454 -32.30 -8.32 -13.67
C PRO A 454 -32.36 -9.06 -12.32
N ILE A 455 -33.56 -9.36 -11.82
CA ILE A 455 -33.76 -10.05 -10.53
C ILE A 455 -33.14 -11.45 -10.55
N SER A 456 -33.18 -12.13 -11.69
CA SER A 456 -32.57 -13.43 -11.89
C SER A 456 -32.11 -13.58 -13.34
N CYS A 457 -30.92 -14.13 -13.54
CA CYS A 457 -30.45 -14.56 -14.85
C CYS A 457 -29.53 -15.79 -14.69
N PRO A 458 -29.40 -16.64 -15.72
CA PRO A 458 -28.56 -17.84 -15.65
C PRO A 458 -27.10 -17.53 -15.33
N GLU A 459 -26.60 -16.36 -15.75
CA GLU A 459 -25.24 -15.90 -15.48
C GLU A 459 -24.99 -15.71 -13.99
N PHE A 460 -25.94 -15.19 -13.21
CA PHE A 460 -25.80 -15.13 -11.75
C PHE A 460 -25.64 -16.50 -11.13
N THR A 461 -26.42 -17.47 -11.59
CA THR A 461 -26.31 -18.85 -11.10
C THR A 461 -24.92 -19.44 -11.39
N THR A 462 -24.36 -19.14 -12.57
CA THR A 462 -23.00 -19.56 -12.93
C THR A 462 -21.94 -18.84 -12.10
N LEU A 463 -22.07 -17.51 -11.93
CA LEU A 463 -21.19 -16.67 -11.12
C LEU A 463 -21.13 -17.20 -9.68
N ASP A 464 -22.30 -17.37 -9.04
CA ASP A 464 -22.42 -17.86 -7.66
C ASP A 464 -21.81 -19.25 -7.51
N LYS A 465 -22.07 -20.17 -8.45
CA LYS A 465 -21.48 -21.51 -8.43
C LYS A 465 -19.95 -21.47 -8.48
N ILE A 466 -19.36 -20.73 -9.43
CA ILE A 466 -17.90 -20.69 -9.59
C ILE A 466 -17.25 -19.95 -8.41
N LEU A 467 -17.83 -18.84 -7.96
CA LEU A 467 -17.33 -18.06 -6.83
C LEU A 467 -17.43 -18.85 -5.51
N ALA A 468 -18.54 -19.56 -5.28
CA ALA A 468 -18.69 -20.44 -4.12
C ALA A 468 -17.59 -21.51 -4.10
N MET A 469 -17.33 -22.19 -5.23
CA MET A 469 -16.25 -23.18 -5.34
C MET A 469 -14.85 -22.60 -5.04
N LYS A 470 -14.61 -21.33 -5.39
CA LYS A 470 -13.35 -20.62 -5.06
C LYS A 470 -13.28 -20.21 -3.59
N SER A 471 -14.40 -19.84 -2.96
CA SER A 471 -14.46 -19.37 -1.58
C SER A 471 -14.29 -20.48 -0.53
N VAL A 472 -14.80 -21.69 -0.80
CA VAL A 472 -14.79 -22.84 0.13
C VAL A 472 -13.41 -23.49 0.27
N LYS A 473 -12.46 -23.18 -0.61
CA LYS A 473 -11.12 -23.82 -0.66
C LYS A 473 -9.99 -22.96 -0.07
N LYS A 474 -10.31 -21.97 0.78
CA LYS A 474 -9.35 -21.08 1.43
C LYS A 474 -9.33 -21.25 2.94
#